data_AF-A0A3B3V7N6-F1
#
_entry.id   AF-A0A3B3V7N6-F1
#
_cell.length_a   1.000
_cell.length_b   1.000
_cell.length_c   1.000
_cell.angle_alpha   90.00
_cell.angle_beta   90.00
_cell.angle_gamma   90.00
#
_symmetry.space_group_name_H-M   'P 1'
#
loop_
_entity.id
_entity.type
_entity.pdbx_description
1 polymer ?
#
loop_
_entity_poly.entity_id
_entity_poly.type
_entity_poly.pdbx_seq_one_letter_code
_entity_poly.pdbx_strand_id
1 'polypeptide(L)'
;AAGLRPSQTKTDEIFAPQRRFLCIKYVIGDLFTAPNQESLAHCVSEDLRMGKGIAVLFKKNFRRVAALKEQKKLVGECAVLTHDRRFIYYLITKKKASQKPAYVSLKQSLEAMKSHCLENNIKRISLPRFNGLDELEWSKVSQILQDVFKQTDISLTVYSLPQATRPKQSMRKVRRSM
;
A
#
# COMPACT_ATOMS: atom_id res chain seq x y z
N ALA A 1 -59.12 35.83 -12.16
CA ALA A 1 -58.62 34.69 -12.95
C ALA A 1 -57.09 34.70 -12.87
N ALA A 2 -56.52 33.58 -12.46
CA ALA A 2 -55.10 33.41 -12.19
C ALA A 2 -54.29 33.24 -13.49
N GLY A 3 -53.01 33.59 -13.44
CA GLY A 3 -51.99 32.92 -14.26
C GLY A 3 -51.07 33.83 -15.06
N LEU A 4 -49.98 34.28 -14.45
CA LEU A 4 -48.71 34.49 -15.14
C LEU A 4 -47.59 34.03 -14.19
N ARG A 5 -47.12 32.79 -14.36
CA ARG A 5 -45.84 32.32 -13.83
C ARG A 5 -44.79 32.46 -14.94
N PRO A 6 -43.65 33.12 -14.71
CA PRO A 6 -42.51 32.95 -15.60
C PRO A 6 -41.87 31.57 -15.37
N SER A 7 -41.69 30.85 -16.47
CA SER A 7 -40.93 29.60 -16.59
C SER A 7 -39.46 29.85 -16.30
N GLN A 8 -39.00 29.48 -15.11
CA GLN A 8 -37.57 29.33 -14.83
C GLN A 8 -37.12 27.95 -15.29
N THR A 9 -36.53 27.87 -16.48
CA THR A 9 -35.65 26.77 -16.89
C THR A 9 -34.40 26.82 -16.03
N LYS A 10 -34.28 25.85 -15.11
CA LYS A 10 -33.10 25.62 -14.27
C LYS A 10 -32.12 24.74 -15.06
N THR A 11 -31.27 25.39 -15.85
CA THR A 11 -30.14 24.74 -16.52
C THR A 11 -28.97 24.61 -15.54
N ASP A 12 -28.34 23.44 -15.57
CA ASP A 12 -27.00 23.13 -15.07
C ASP A 12 -26.78 23.15 -13.55
N GLU A 13 -27.35 22.16 -12.86
CA GLU A 13 -26.68 21.63 -11.65
C GLU A 13 -25.36 20.98 -12.06
N ILE A 14 -24.30 21.80 -12.00
CA ILE A 14 -22.91 21.38 -12.02
C ILE A 14 -22.76 20.31 -10.95
N PHE A 15 -22.61 19.05 -11.39
CA PHE A 15 -22.31 17.91 -10.54
C PHE A 15 -20.97 18.20 -9.86
N ALA A 16 -21.02 18.73 -8.63
CA ALA A 16 -19.84 18.86 -7.80
C ALA A 16 -19.17 17.47 -7.78
N PRO A 17 -17.87 17.35 -8.09
CA PRO A 17 -17.21 16.06 -8.01
C PRO A 17 -17.34 15.59 -6.57
N GLN A 18 -18.18 14.56 -6.36
CA GLN A 18 -18.35 13.90 -5.08
C GLN A 18 -16.95 13.68 -4.53
N ARG A 19 -16.64 14.28 -3.37
CA ARG A 19 -15.33 14.13 -2.71
C ARG A 19 -15.10 12.63 -2.57
N ARG A 20 -14.29 12.06 -3.48
CA ARG A 20 -13.92 10.65 -3.40
C ARG A 20 -12.99 10.50 -2.23
N PHE A 21 -13.56 10.06 -1.13
CA PHE A 21 -12.81 9.62 0.02
C PHE A 21 -12.03 8.38 -0.39
N LEU A 22 -10.73 8.39 -0.13
CA LEU A 22 -9.90 7.21 -0.31
C LEU A 22 -10.44 6.08 0.58
N CYS A 23 -10.82 4.96 -0.02
CA CYS A 23 -11.19 3.77 0.71
C CYS A 23 -9.96 2.88 0.89
N ILE A 24 -9.44 2.79 2.13
CA ILE A 24 -8.45 1.79 2.52
C ILE A 24 -9.21 0.59 3.07
N LYS A 25 -9.17 -0.53 2.35
CA LYS A 25 -9.73 -1.82 2.78
C LYS A 25 -8.68 -2.60 3.55
N TYR A 26 -9.10 -3.31 4.59
CA TYR A 26 -8.21 -4.18 5.37
C TYR A 26 -8.64 -5.63 5.20
N VAL A 27 -7.68 -6.50 4.88
CA VAL A 27 -7.91 -7.92 4.63
C VAL A 27 -6.95 -8.75 5.50
N ILE A 28 -7.47 -9.81 6.11
CA ILE A 28 -6.63 -10.81 6.78
C ILE A 28 -6.33 -11.92 5.77
N GLY A 29 -5.07 -12.09 5.41
CA GLY A 29 -4.66 -13.04 4.38
C GLY A 29 -3.27 -12.76 3.82
N ASP A 30 -2.85 -13.60 2.87
CA ASP A 30 -1.57 -13.42 2.16
C ASP A 30 -1.73 -12.41 1.01
N LEU A 31 -0.83 -11.44 0.93
CA LEU A 31 -0.82 -10.41 -0.11
C LEU A 31 -0.75 -11.01 -1.52
N PHE A 32 -0.06 -12.14 -1.70
CA PHE A 32 0.07 -12.77 -3.02
C PHE A 32 -1.22 -13.43 -3.50
N THR A 33 -2.22 -13.58 -2.63
CA THR A 33 -3.58 -14.02 -2.99
C THR A 33 -4.47 -12.88 -3.50
N ALA A 34 -3.96 -11.64 -3.52
CA ALA A 34 -4.67 -10.51 -4.07
C ALA A 34 -5.04 -10.76 -5.56
N PRO A 35 -6.21 -10.29 -6.02
CA PRO A 35 -6.68 -10.53 -7.38
C PRO A 35 -5.65 -10.08 -8.43
N ASN A 36 -5.54 -10.81 -9.53
CA ASN A 36 -4.57 -10.51 -10.58
C ASN A 36 -4.80 -9.15 -11.26
N GLN A 37 -6.01 -8.58 -11.13
CA GLN A 37 -6.29 -7.23 -11.62
C GLN A 37 -5.88 -6.12 -10.63
N GLU A 38 -5.22 -6.46 -9.52
CA GLU A 38 -4.66 -5.51 -8.56
C GLU A 38 -3.13 -5.51 -8.65
N SER A 39 -2.57 -4.30 -8.71
CA SER A 39 -1.12 -4.11 -8.62
C SER A 39 -0.65 -4.32 -7.19
N LEU A 40 0.56 -4.83 -7.02
CA LEU A 40 1.13 -5.07 -5.69
C LEU A 40 2.15 -4.00 -5.36
N ALA A 41 2.24 -3.59 -4.09
CA ALA A 41 3.26 -2.67 -3.62
C ALA A 41 3.95 -3.19 -2.35
N HIS A 42 5.25 -2.98 -2.23
CA HIS A 42 5.96 -3.18 -0.97
C HIS A 42 7.17 -2.25 -0.83
N CYS A 43 7.62 -2.04 0.40
CA CYS A 43 8.83 -1.26 0.66
C CYS A 43 10.09 -2.12 0.58
N VAL A 44 11.16 -1.52 0.03
CA VAL A 44 12.49 -2.12 -0.10
C VAL A 44 13.59 -1.09 0.15
N SER A 45 14.80 -1.60 0.31
CA SER A 45 16.03 -0.81 0.27
C SER A 45 16.58 -0.67 -1.15
N GLU A 46 17.31 0.41 -1.40
CA GLU A 46 18.04 0.68 -2.65
C GLU A 46 19.01 -0.45 -3.01
N ASP A 47 19.63 -1.08 -2.01
CA ASP A 47 20.51 -2.26 -2.20
C ASP A 47 19.79 -3.53 -2.71
N LEU A 48 18.44 -3.51 -2.74
CA LEU A 48 17.57 -4.60 -3.21
C LEU A 48 17.94 -5.98 -2.65
N ARG A 49 18.48 -6.04 -1.42
CA ARG A 49 18.89 -7.32 -0.80
C ARG A 49 17.70 -8.28 -0.62
N MET A 50 16.53 -7.74 -0.27
CA MET A 50 15.26 -8.46 -0.11
C MET A 50 15.40 -9.77 0.70
N GLY A 51 16.20 -9.74 1.77
CA GLY A 51 16.61 -10.94 2.51
C GLY A 51 15.71 -11.34 3.69
N LYS A 52 14.69 -10.54 4.03
CA LYS A 52 13.79 -10.79 5.18
C LYS A 52 12.34 -10.43 4.84
N GLY A 53 11.42 -11.01 5.59
CA GLY A 53 9.99 -10.71 5.53
C GLY A 53 9.37 -10.99 4.15
N ILE A 54 8.35 -10.22 3.80
CA ILE A 54 7.60 -10.40 2.55
C ILE A 54 8.47 -10.18 1.31
N ALA A 55 9.54 -9.38 1.40
CA ALA A 55 10.45 -9.12 0.29
C ALA A 55 11.12 -10.39 -0.26
N VAL A 56 11.34 -11.42 0.58
CA VAL A 56 11.85 -12.73 0.13
C VAL A 56 10.85 -13.41 -0.79
N LEU A 57 9.55 -13.31 -0.47
CA LEU A 57 8.48 -13.88 -1.29
C LEU A 57 8.37 -13.14 -2.63
N PHE A 58 8.46 -11.80 -2.64
CA PHE A 58 8.54 -11.02 -3.89
C PHE A 58 9.74 -11.46 -4.75
N LYS A 59 10.92 -11.63 -4.15
CA LYS A 59 12.10 -12.11 -4.87
C LYS A 59 11.91 -13.52 -5.43
N LYS A 60 11.31 -14.43 -4.68
CA LYS A 60 11.02 -15.81 -5.13
C LYS A 60 9.98 -15.88 -6.23
N ASN A 61 8.96 -15.03 -6.16
CA ASN A 61 7.82 -15.05 -7.08
C ASN A 61 8.12 -14.33 -8.40
N PHE A 62 8.78 -13.17 -8.34
CA PHE A 62 9.03 -12.35 -9.53
C PHE A 62 10.43 -12.53 -10.12
N ARG A 63 11.44 -12.95 -9.34
CA ARG A 63 12.83 -13.29 -9.73
C ARG A 63 13.58 -12.30 -10.64
N ARG A 64 13.06 -11.09 -10.87
CA ARG A 64 13.61 -10.07 -11.80
C ARG A 64 14.38 -8.96 -11.09
N VAL A 65 15.26 -9.33 -10.14
CA VAL A 65 16.05 -8.36 -9.37
C VAL A 65 17.04 -7.58 -10.24
N ALA A 66 17.57 -8.20 -11.31
CA ALA A 66 18.47 -7.53 -12.24
C ALA A 66 17.77 -6.35 -12.94
N ALA A 67 16.56 -6.57 -13.48
CA ALA A 67 15.76 -5.53 -14.12
C ALA A 67 15.39 -4.39 -13.16
N LEU A 68 15.22 -4.67 -11.87
CA LEU A 68 15.02 -3.61 -10.86
C LEU A 68 16.28 -2.77 -10.65
N LYS A 69 17.46 -3.41 -10.62
CA LYS A 69 18.74 -2.70 -10.46
C LYS A 69 19.09 -1.83 -11.66
N GLU A 70 18.73 -2.26 -12.86
CA GLU A 70 18.95 -1.49 -14.10
C GLU A 70 18.18 -0.17 -14.12
N GLN A 71 17.03 -0.08 -13.42
CA GLN A 71 16.28 1.16 -13.28
C GLN A 71 17.00 2.21 -12.42
N LYS A 72 18.02 1.81 -11.65
CA LYS A 72 18.87 2.68 -10.81
C LYS A 72 18.07 3.66 -9.93
N LYS A 73 16.94 3.17 -9.39
CA LYS A 73 16.07 3.97 -8.54
C LYS A 73 16.70 4.26 -7.18
N LEU A 74 16.58 5.50 -6.75
CA LEU A 74 17.12 6.03 -5.51
C LEU A 74 16.04 6.08 -4.41
N VAL A 75 16.48 6.37 -3.18
CA VAL A 75 15.56 6.57 -2.05
C VAL A 75 14.57 7.70 -2.35
N GLY A 76 13.29 7.44 -2.10
CA GLY A 76 12.19 8.33 -2.43
C GLY A 76 11.57 8.07 -3.79
N GLU A 77 12.16 7.20 -4.62
CA GLU A 77 11.58 6.76 -5.88
C GLU A 77 10.84 5.43 -5.76
N CYS A 78 10.14 5.07 -6.84
CA CYS A 78 9.46 3.79 -7.00
C CYS A 78 10.05 3.06 -8.21
N ALA A 79 10.51 1.82 -8.01
CA ALA A 79 10.85 0.93 -9.10
C ALA A 79 9.64 0.07 -9.47
N VAL A 80 9.47 -0.20 -10.76
CA VAL A 80 8.26 -0.85 -11.28
C VAL A 80 8.64 -2.09 -12.08
N LEU A 81 7.96 -3.20 -11.84
CA LEU A 81 7.99 -4.37 -12.72
C LEU A 81 6.60 -4.65 -13.27
N THR A 82 6.55 -5.04 -14.53
CA THR A 82 5.32 -5.60 -15.13
C THR A 82 5.37 -7.12 -15.04
N HIS A 83 4.29 -7.73 -14.53
CA HIS A 83 4.15 -9.18 -14.42
C HIS A 83 2.67 -9.57 -14.57
N ASP A 84 2.36 -10.49 -15.48
CA ASP A 84 1.00 -11.02 -15.71
C ASP A 84 -0.11 -9.96 -15.76
N ARG A 85 0.16 -8.86 -16.50
CA ARG A 85 -0.76 -7.72 -16.73
C ARG A 85 -1.05 -6.84 -15.51
N ARG A 86 -0.28 -6.99 -14.43
CA ARG A 86 -0.26 -6.05 -13.30
C ARG A 86 1.12 -5.45 -13.10
N PHE A 87 1.15 -4.37 -12.33
CA PHE A 87 2.38 -3.72 -11.93
C PHE A 87 2.75 -4.12 -10.51
N ILE A 88 4.05 -4.31 -10.29
CA ILE A 88 4.65 -4.61 -9.00
C ILE A 88 5.52 -3.42 -8.64
N TYR A 89 5.12 -2.70 -7.60
CA TYR A 89 5.75 -1.49 -7.11
C TYR A 89 6.70 -1.78 -5.96
N TYR A 90 7.94 -1.31 -6.13
CA TYR A 90 9.02 -1.43 -5.17
C TYR A 90 9.35 -0.02 -4.67
N LEU A 91 8.77 0.33 -3.52
CA LEU A 91 8.94 1.65 -2.88
C LEU A 91 10.32 1.71 -2.22
N ILE A 92 11.24 2.54 -2.74
CA ILE A 92 12.59 2.64 -2.23
C ILE A 92 12.60 3.61 -1.04
N THR A 93 12.54 3.09 0.17
CA THR A 93 12.36 3.93 1.38
C THR A 93 13.63 4.11 2.22
N LYS A 94 14.70 3.38 1.88
CA LYS A 94 15.98 3.39 2.62
C LYS A 94 17.15 3.00 1.71
N LYS A 95 18.37 3.46 2.02
CA LYS A 95 19.56 3.08 1.23
C LYS A 95 19.95 1.62 1.48
N LYS A 96 20.04 1.22 2.75
CA LYS A 96 20.48 -0.13 3.15
C LYS A 96 19.36 -0.88 3.88
N ALA A 97 19.31 -2.21 3.72
CA ALA A 97 18.32 -3.05 4.40
C ALA A 97 18.37 -2.97 5.93
N SER A 98 19.53 -2.63 6.50
CA SER A 98 19.74 -2.44 7.95
C SER A 98 19.27 -1.09 8.49
N GLN A 99 18.96 -0.13 7.61
CA GLN A 99 18.49 1.19 8.02
C GLN A 99 16.97 1.20 8.22
N LYS A 100 16.52 2.17 9.00
CA LYS A 100 15.09 2.44 9.20
C LYS A 100 14.60 3.36 8.08
N PRO A 101 13.43 3.09 7.48
CA PRO A 101 12.86 4.00 6.51
C PRO A 101 12.40 5.30 7.19
N ALA A 102 12.53 6.42 6.48
CA ALA A 102 12.00 7.70 6.95
C ALA A 102 10.60 7.94 6.37
N TYR A 103 9.72 8.60 7.13
CA TYR A 103 8.39 8.99 6.65
C TYR A 103 8.45 9.86 5.38
N VAL A 104 9.49 10.71 5.27
CA VAL A 104 9.71 11.56 4.10
C VAL A 104 9.96 10.72 2.85
N SER A 105 10.90 9.76 2.93
CA SER A 105 11.20 8.85 1.81
C SER A 105 10.02 7.96 1.44
N LEU A 106 9.24 7.51 2.44
CA LEU A 106 8.00 6.77 2.19
C LEU A 106 7.00 7.63 1.40
N LYS A 107 6.74 8.86 1.85
CA LYS A 107 5.82 9.78 1.17
C LYS A 107 6.25 10.02 -0.29
N GLN A 108 7.52 10.35 -0.52
CA GLN A 108 8.07 10.56 -1.86
C GLN A 108 7.89 9.32 -2.76
N SER A 109 8.18 8.12 -2.23
CA SER A 109 8.03 6.89 -3.00
C SER A 109 6.56 6.59 -3.35
N LEU A 110 5.63 6.93 -2.45
CA LEU A 110 4.19 6.81 -2.69
C LEU A 110 3.70 7.83 -3.71
N GLU A 111 4.23 9.05 -3.71
CA GLU A 111 3.94 10.07 -4.72
C GLU A 111 4.44 9.62 -6.10
N ALA A 112 5.64 9.07 -6.20
CA ALA A 112 6.15 8.48 -7.44
C ALA A 112 5.28 7.32 -7.94
N MET A 113 4.83 6.45 -7.02
CA MET A 113 3.89 5.37 -7.34
C MET A 113 2.54 5.92 -7.82
N LYS A 114 2.02 6.97 -7.18
CA LYS A 114 0.76 7.63 -7.58
C LYS A 114 0.86 8.17 -9.00
N SER A 115 1.93 8.87 -9.35
CA SER A 115 2.13 9.40 -10.71
C SER A 115 2.06 8.27 -11.75
N HIS A 116 2.81 7.19 -11.52
CA HIS A 116 2.77 6.01 -12.40
C HIS A 116 1.38 5.38 -12.48
N CYS A 117 0.63 5.34 -11.36
CA CYS A 117 -0.74 4.81 -11.35
C CYS A 117 -1.70 5.65 -12.19
N LEU A 118 -1.59 6.98 -12.14
CA LEU A 118 -2.43 7.87 -12.92
C LEU A 118 -2.14 7.75 -14.42
N GLU A 119 -0.85 7.72 -14.79
CA GLU A 119 -0.41 7.55 -16.18
C GLU A 119 -0.88 6.23 -16.79
N ASN A 120 -0.88 5.15 -16.00
CA ASN A 120 -1.22 3.81 -16.46
C ASN A 120 -2.67 3.39 -16.13
N ASN A 121 -3.51 4.32 -15.68
CA ASN A 121 -4.92 4.08 -15.32
C ASN A 121 -5.13 2.96 -14.29
N ILE A 122 -4.21 2.83 -13.33
CA ILE A 122 -4.26 1.81 -12.28
C ILE A 122 -5.13 2.30 -11.14
N LYS A 123 -6.19 1.55 -10.85
CA LYS A 123 -7.21 1.94 -9.85
C LYS A 123 -7.18 1.11 -8.57
N ARG A 124 -6.43 0.01 -8.52
CA ARG A 124 -6.40 -0.89 -7.36
C ARG A 124 -4.99 -1.32 -7.04
N ILE A 125 -4.59 -1.10 -5.79
CA ILE A 125 -3.26 -1.44 -5.28
C ILE A 125 -3.42 -2.21 -3.98
N SER A 126 -2.74 -3.34 -3.91
CA SER A 126 -2.66 -4.19 -2.74
C SER A 126 -1.27 -4.05 -2.09
N LEU A 127 -1.24 -3.76 -0.80
CA LEU A 127 0.00 -3.59 -0.02
C LEU A 127 -0.04 -4.42 1.27
N PRO A 128 1.11 -4.86 1.79
CA PRO A 128 1.17 -5.47 3.10
C PRO A 128 1.02 -4.40 4.18
N ARG A 129 0.50 -4.80 5.34
CA ARG A 129 0.54 -3.96 6.53
C ARG A 129 1.98 -3.78 6.97
N PHE A 130 2.40 -2.54 7.16
CA PHE A 130 3.70 -2.21 7.75
C PHE A 130 3.67 -2.62 9.22
N ASN A 131 4.43 -3.64 9.59
CA ASN A 131 4.56 -4.11 10.96
C ASN A 131 6.00 -4.50 11.31
N GLY A 132 6.48 -4.03 12.46
CA GLY A 132 7.65 -4.58 13.19
C GLY A 132 9.04 -4.31 12.60
N LEU A 133 9.27 -4.48 11.30
CA LEU A 133 10.60 -4.41 10.69
C LEU A 133 11.07 -3.00 10.33
N ASP A 134 10.11 -2.11 10.06
CA ASP A 134 10.38 -0.74 9.62
C ASP A 134 10.15 0.29 10.72
N GLU A 135 9.66 -0.13 11.90
CA GLU A 135 9.35 0.72 13.07
C GLU A 135 8.45 1.94 12.78
N LEU A 136 7.75 1.96 11.65
CA LEU A 136 6.80 3.00 11.31
C LEU A 136 5.47 2.75 12.03
N GLU A 137 4.91 3.80 12.60
CA GLU A 137 3.58 3.75 13.22
C GLU A 137 2.53 3.68 12.12
N TRP A 138 1.75 2.60 12.12
CA TRP A 138 0.72 2.38 11.11
C TRP A 138 -0.27 3.56 11.03
N SER A 139 -0.59 4.20 12.14
CA SER A 139 -1.46 5.39 12.17
C SER A 139 -0.90 6.53 11.29
N LYS A 140 0.41 6.81 11.39
CA LYS A 140 1.08 7.82 10.55
C LYS A 140 1.17 7.37 9.10
N VAL A 141 1.48 6.10 8.85
CA VAL A 141 1.54 5.58 7.48
C VAL A 141 0.17 5.63 6.80
N SER A 142 -0.89 5.26 7.52
CA SER A 142 -2.27 5.35 7.03
C SER A 142 -2.65 6.80 6.71
N GLN A 143 -2.24 7.77 7.53
CA GLN A 143 -2.43 9.19 7.21
C GLN A 143 -1.68 9.59 5.94
N ILE A 144 -0.42 9.19 5.79
CA ILE A 144 0.36 9.49 4.57
C ILE A 144 -0.30 8.85 3.33
N LEU A 145 -0.78 7.62 3.42
CA LEU A 145 -1.51 6.97 2.33
C LEU A 145 -2.77 7.76 1.97
N GLN A 146 -3.56 8.18 2.95
CA GLN A 146 -4.73 9.02 2.74
C GLN A 146 -4.37 10.36 2.09
N ASP A 147 -3.32 11.01 2.56
CA ASP A 147 -2.88 12.31 2.06
C ASP A 147 -2.33 12.25 0.63
N VAL A 148 -1.58 11.21 0.29
CA VAL A 148 -1.01 11.04 -1.05
C VAL A 148 -2.12 10.68 -2.05
N PHE A 149 -2.98 9.73 -1.70
CA PHE A 149 -4.03 9.22 -2.59
C PHE A 149 -5.36 9.97 -2.47
N LYS A 150 -5.43 11.06 -1.70
CA LYS A 150 -6.61 11.93 -1.66
C LYS A 150 -6.96 12.42 -3.08
N GLN A 151 -8.26 12.53 -3.34
CA GLN A 151 -8.79 13.00 -4.63
C GLN A 151 -8.36 12.14 -5.83
N THR A 152 -8.03 10.87 -5.61
CA THR A 152 -7.78 9.90 -6.68
C THR A 152 -8.82 8.80 -6.68
N ASP A 153 -9.01 8.16 -7.85
CA ASP A 153 -9.87 6.99 -8.00
C ASP A 153 -9.16 5.68 -7.62
N ILE A 154 -8.03 5.77 -6.93
CA ILE A 154 -7.20 4.63 -6.56
C ILE A 154 -7.71 4.06 -5.23
N SER A 155 -8.04 2.78 -5.22
CA SER A 155 -8.40 2.03 -4.01
C SER A 155 -7.19 1.26 -3.48
N LEU A 156 -7.00 1.29 -2.16
CA LEU A 156 -5.92 0.59 -1.49
C LEU A 156 -6.47 -0.58 -0.67
N THR A 157 -5.85 -1.75 -0.80
CA THR A 157 -6.15 -2.93 0.02
C THR A 157 -4.92 -3.30 0.84
N VAL A 158 -5.07 -3.31 2.17
CA VAL A 158 -4.01 -3.61 3.11
C VAL A 158 -4.17 -5.03 3.63
N TYR A 159 -3.19 -5.87 3.34
CA TYR A 159 -3.16 -7.26 3.79
C TYR A 159 -2.37 -7.41 5.09
N SER A 160 -2.94 -8.12 6.05
CA SER A 160 -2.26 -8.53 7.27
C SER A 160 -2.34 -10.03 7.43
N LEU A 161 -1.22 -10.68 7.73
CA LEU A 161 -1.23 -12.11 8.04
C LEU A 161 -2.02 -12.34 9.34
N PRO A 162 -2.78 -13.44 9.46
CA PRO A 162 -3.43 -13.80 10.72
C PRO A 162 -2.36 -13.98 11.80
N GLN A 163 -2.47 -13.23 12.91
CA GLN A 163 -1.60 -13.47 14.06
C GLN A 163 -1.96 -14.83 14.63
N ALA A 164 -1.00 -15.75 14.70
CA ALA A 164 -1.15 -16.96 15.48
C ALA A 164 -1.46 -16.54 16.93
N THR A 165 -2.67 -16.86 17.39
CA THR A 165 -3.02 -16.74 18.80
C THR A 165 -2.02 -17.59 19.58
N ARG A 166 -1.05 -16.96 20.26
CA ARG A 166 -0.23 -17.67 21.23
C ARG A 166 -1.17 -18.14 22.34
N PRO A 167 -1.29 -19.45 22.61
CA PRO A 167 -2.10 -19.90 23.74
C PRO A 167 -1.53 -19.30 25.02
N LYS A 168 -2.40 -18.66 25.82
CA LYS A 168 -2.06 -18.16 27.16
C LYS A 168 -1.58 -19.35 27.99
N GLN A 169 -0.34 -19.30 28.44
CA GLN A 169 0.25 -20.28 29.34
C GLN A 169 -0.56 -20.30 30.65
N SER A 170 -1.37 -21.33 30.83
CA SER A 170 -2.24 -21.50 31.99
C SER A 170 -1.59 -22.41 33.03
N MET A 171 -1.51 -21.85 34.24
CA MET A 171 -1.57 -22.48 35.57
C MET A 171 -0.35 -23.25 36.13
N ARG A 172 0.19 -22.61 37.18
CA ARG A 172 1.02 -23.13 38.27
C ARG A 172 0.53 -24.49 38.78
N LYS A 173 1.42 -25.50 38.80
CA LYS A 173 1.28 -26.66 39.69
C LYS A 173 2.06 -26.38 40.98
N VAL A 174 1.36 -25.98 42.03
CA VAL A 174 1.89 -26.02 43.40
C VAL A 174 2.03 -27.49 43.78
N ARG A 175 3.27 -27.96 43.96
CA ARG A 175 3.54 -29.29 44.54
C ARG A 175 3.21 -29.20 46.03
N ARG A 176 2.17 -29.91 46.47
CA ARG A 176 2.02 -30.32 47.87
C ARG A 176 3.03 -31.44 48.12
N SER A 177 3.91 -31.27 49.11
CA SER A 177 4.63 -32.38 49.74
C SER A 177 3.93 -32.72 51.05
N MET A 178 3.66 -34.02 51.21
CA MET A 178 3.43 -34.69 52.50
C MET A 178 4.70 -34.67 53.34
#